data_AF-A0A645F6V0-F1
#
_entry.id   AF-A0A645F6V0-F1
#
_cell.length_a   1.000
_cell.length_b   1.000
_cell.length_c   1.000
_cell.angle_alpha   90.00
_cell.angle_beta   90.00
_cell.angle_gamma   90.00
#
_symmetry.space_group_name_H-M   'P 1'
#
loop_
_entity.id
_entity.type
_entity.pdbx_description
1 polymer ?
#
loop_
_entity_poly.entity_id
_entity_poly.type
_entity_poly.pdbx_seq_one_letter_code
_entity_poly.pdbx_strand_id
1 'polypeptide(L)'
;MTAPGCQAPLYRNELEQLKREALTTQNPQLLSFVGDAYRSQRTGIGDLGQAYRWYLMAAVRGDPRALQQLSDMNRKGMGVPQDSVKALGYARLAERLTPRDGKRQPNVVNLINELGNDMAAEEMALAESFANQLEQRIRRETPGLPSNPQAQTSPPPGALPTSRPATSGAVPAPAGLPASAAPVPGSVLPGVPAPLRP
;
A
#
# COMPACT_ATOMS: atom_id res chain seq x y z
N MET A 1 -9.66 14.17 40.13
CA MET A 1 -8.79 13.28 39.32
C MET A 1 -9.39 11.88 39.38
N THR A 2 -10.32 11.58 38.48
CA THR A 2 -10.95 10.24 38.41
C THR A 2 -10.35 9.58 37.18
N ALA A 3 -9.49 8.59 37.39
CA ALA A 3 -9.07 7.70 36.33
C ALA A 3 -10.21 6.69 36.09
N PRO A 4 -10.84 6.64 34.90
CA PRO A 4 -11.76 5.58 34.56
C PRO A 4 -11.03 4.61 33.63
N GLY A 5 -10.16 3.80 34.21
CA GLY A 5 -9.91 2.46 33.67
C GLY A 5 -11.12 1.60 34.02
N CYS A 6 -12.25 1.76 33.32
CA CYS A 6 -13.40 0.89 33.48
C CYS A 6 -14.14 0.78 32.15
N GLN A 7 -14.07 -0.43 31.63
CA GLN A 7 -14.67 -1.00 30.44
C GLN A 7 -16.20 -1.07 30.59
N ALA A 8 -16.87 0.08 30.72
CA ALA A 8 -18.32 0.17 30.70
C ALA A 8 -18.83 0.06 29.24
N PRO A 9 -19.93 -0.67 28.98
CA PRO A 9 -20.58 -0.60 27.66
C PRO A 9 -21.00 0.85 27.41
N LEU A 10 -20.58 1.42 26.27
CA LEU A 10 -20.97 2.77 25.89
C LEU A 10 -22.51 2.83 25.80
N TYR A 11 -23.13 3.61 26.68
CA TYR A 11 -24.57 3.85 26.63
C TYR A 11 -24.90 4.74 25.41
N ARG A 12 -26.15 4.68 24.93
CA ARG A 12 -26.60 5.41 23.72
C ARG A 12 -26.15 6.89 23.69
N ASN A 13 -26.16 7.55 24.85
CA ASN A 13 -25.74 8.94 24.97
C ASN A 13 -24.23 9.16 24.78
N GLU A 14 -23.40 8.26 25.29
CA GLU A 14 -21.94 8.31 25.15
C GLU A 14 -21.52 8.03 23.70
N LEU A 15 -22.21 7.10 23.03
CA LEU A 15 -22.01 6.84 21.61
C LEU A 15 -22.34 8.08 20.76
N GLU A 16 -23.43 8.79 21.05
CA GLU A 16 -23.77 10.04 20.34
C GLU A 16 -22.78 11.19 20.61
N GLN A 17 -22.21 11.25 21.81
CA GLN A 17 -21.12 12.19 22.09
C GLN A 17 -19.86 11.81 21.31
N LEU A 18 -19.44 10.55 21.36
CA LEU A 18 -18.28 10.03 20.64
C LEU A 18 -18.39 10.27 19.12
N LYS A 19 -19.57 10.05 18.54
CA LYS A 19 -19.84 10.36 17.12
C LYS A 19 -19.65 11.84 16.81
N ARG A 20 -20.25 12.72 17.62
CA ARG A 20 -20.12 14.17 17.41
C ARG A 20 -18.67 14.60 17.46
N GLU A 21 -17.93 14.11 18.45
CA GLU A 21 -16.51 14.42 18.60
C GLU A 21 -15.68 13.86 17.43
N ALA A 22 -15.93 12.61 17.03
CA ALA A 22 -15.26 11.96 15.91
C ALA A 22 -15.48 12.71 14.59
N LEU A 23 -16.71 13.19 14.33
CA LEU A 23 -17.04 13.96 13.13
C LEU A 23 -16.51 15.39 13.18
N THR A 24 -16.48 16.01 14.36
CA THR A 24 -16.00 17.40 14.54
C THR A 24 -14.48 17.47 14.40
N THR A 25 -13.78 16.57 15.08
CA THR A 25 -12.30 16.51 15.06
C THR A 25 -11.77 15.77 13.84
N GLN A 26 -12.62 15.02 13.14
CA GLN A 26 -12.26 14.12 12.05
C GLN A 26 -11.13 13.15 12.42
N ASN A 27 -11.02 12.79 13.70
CA ASN A 27 -9.93 11.95 14.20
C ASN A 27 -10.14 10.48 13.78
N PRO A 28 -9.20 9.86 13.04
CA PRO A 28 -9.29 8.47 12.60
C PRO A 28 -9.52 7.49 13.77
N GLN A 29 -8.84 7.70 14.90
CA GLN A 29 -8.97 6.81 16.06
C GLN A 29 -10.37 6.88 16.68
N LEU A 30 -10.95 8.08 16.79
CA LEU A 30 -12.32 8.24 17.32
C LEU A 30 -13.35 7.58 16.38
N LEU A 31 -13.17 7.72 15.06
CA LEU A 31 -14.02 7.05 14.07
C LEU A 31 -13.95 5.51 14.22
N SER A 32 -12.76 4.95 14.46
CA SER A 32 -12.59 3.52 14.75
C SER A 32 -13.26 3.11 16.06
N PHE A 33 -13.21 3.94 17.11
CA PHE A 33 -13.89 3.64 18.36
C PHE A 33 -15.42 3.64 18.23
N VAL A 34 -15.98 4.52 17.38
CA VAL A 34 -17.41 4.45 17.02
C VAL A 34 -17.71 3.12 16.32
N GLY A 35 -16.86 2.69 15.39
CA GLY A 35 -16.97 1.37 14.75
C GLY A 35 -16.95 0.22 15.76
N ASP A 36 -16.04 0.25 16.73
CA ASP A 36 -15.94 -0.76 17.80
C ASP A 36 -17.20 -0.83 18.65
N ALA A 37 -17.82 0.33 18.95
CA ALA A 37 -19.06 0.41 19.70
C ALA A 37 -20.24 -0.25 18.98
N TYR A 38 -20.32 -0.08 17.66
CA TYR A 38 -21.31 -0.73 16.79
C TYR A 38 -21.03 -2.21 16.54
N ARG A 39 -19.75 -2.60 16.52
CA ARG A 39 -19.35 -4.01 16.35
C ARG A 39 -19.69 -4.84 17.58
N SER A 40 -19.61 -4.23 18.76
CA SER A 40 -19.93 -4.89 20.03
C SER A 40 -21.44 -5.07 20.18
N GLN A 41 -21.93 -6.30 20.05
CA GLN A 41 -23.33 -6.62 20.35
C GLN A 41 -23.68 -6.46 21.85
N ARG A 42 -22.66 -6.34 22.71
CA ARG A 42 -22.80 -6.24 24.17
C ARG A 42 -23.38 -4.89 24.64
N THR A 43 -23.45 -3.89 23.76
CA THR A 43 -23.96 -2.54 24.06
C THR A 43 -25.44 -2.38 23.73
N GLY A 44 -26.10 -3.40 23.15
CA GLY A 44 -27.51 -3.33 22.73
C GLY A 44 -27.77 -2.42 21.50
N ILE A 45 -26.71 -1.85 20.90
CA ILE A 45 -26.73 -0.98 19.72
C ILE A 45 -25.94 -1.63 18.57
N GLY A 46 -25.67 -2.94 18.68
CA GLY A 46 -24.81 -3.66 17.74
C GLY A 46 -25.38 -3.70 16.33
N ASP A 47 -24.71 -3.06 15.39
CA ASP A 47 -25.03 -3.08 13.96
C ASP A 47 -23.71 -3.18 13.17
N LEU A 48 -23.44 -4.36 12.64
CA LEU A 48 -22.22 -4.63 11.89
C LEU A 48 -22.14 -3.82 10.60
N GLY A 49 -23.28 -3.48 9.98
CA GLY A 49 -23.32 -2.63 8.79
C GLY A 49 -22.92 -1.19 9.12
N GLN A 50 -23.37 -0.67 10.28
CA GLN A 50 -22.91 0.63 10.77
C GLN A 50 -21.44 0.60 11.14
N ALA A 51 -20.97 -0.43 11.86
CA ALA A 51 -19.56 -0.59 12.20
C ALA A 51 -18.68 -0.50 10.95
N TYR A 52 -19.06 -1.22 9.88
CA TYR A 52 -18.36 -1.19 8.60
C TYR A 52 -18.23 0.23 8.03
N ARG A 53 -19.31 1.01 8.04
CA ARG A 53 -19.31 2.40 7.54
C ARG A 53 -18.40 3.31 8.37
N TRP A 54 -18.39 3.16 9.69
CA TRP A 54 -17.51 3.94 10.56
C TRP A 54 -16.03 3.59 10.34
N TYR A 55 -15.70 2.31 10.20
CA TYR A 55 -14.34 1.90 9.85
C TYR A 55 -13.93 2.38 8.46
N LEU A 56 -14.82 2.42 7.46
CA LEU A 56 -14.50 3.02 6.16
C LEU A 56 -14.08 4.49 6.29
N MET A 57 -14.81 5.28 7.09
CA MET A 57 -14.47 6.69 7.32
C MET A 57 -13.11 6.88 8.01
N ALA A 58 -12.76 5.97 8.92
CA ALA A 58 -11.45 5.96 9.57
C ALA A 58 -10.33 5.49 8.63
N ALA A 59 -10.60 4.47 7.81
CA ALA A 59 -9.65 3.88 6.86
C ALA A 59 -9.21 4.88 5.79
N VAL A 60 -10.15 5.68 5.26
CA VAL A 60 -9.84 6.73 4.28
C VAL A 60 -8.96 7.84 4.87
N ARG A 61 -8.91 7.98 6.20
CA ARG A 61 -7.99 8.88 6.89
C ARG A 61 -6.66 8.23 7.28
N GLY A 62 -6.46 6.97 6.90
CA GLY A 62 -5.24 6.22 7.13
C GLY A 62 -5.15 5.53 8.48
N ASP A 63 -6.26 5.26 9.18
CA ASP A 63 -6.20 4.48 10.42
C ASP A 63 -5.85 3.00 10.17
N PRO A 64 -4.67 2.51 10.60
CA PRO A 64 -4.31 1.10 10.43
C PRO A 64 -5.23 0.17 11.20
N ARG A 65 -5.80 0.62 12.33
CA ARG A 65 -6.74 -0.20 13.13
C ARG A 65 -8.06 -0.40 12.40
N ALA A 66 -8.58 0.63 11.73
CA ALA A 66 -9.79 0.53 10.94
C ALA A 66 -9.62 -0.40 9.75
N LEU A 67 -8.49 -0.26 9.03
CA LEU A 67 -8.16 -1.11 7.89
C LEU A 67 -8.10 -2.59 8.30
N GLN A 68 -7.53 -2.90 9.45
CA GLN A 68 -7.58 -4.26 9.97
C GLN A 68 -9.01 -4.73 10.29
N GLN A 69 -9.83 -3.92 10.96
CA GLN A 69 -11.20 -4.32 11.27
C GLN A 69 -11.99 -4.56 9.97
N LEU A 70 -11.82 -3.73 8.95
CA LEU A 70 -12.39 -3.95 7.63
C LEU A 70 -11.88 -5.25 7.01
N SER A 71 -10.58 -5.54 7.09
CA SER A 71 -10.02 -6.81 6.59
C SER A 71 -10.70 -8.03 7.24
N ASP A 72 -10.81 -8.03 8.58
CA ASP A 72 -11.47 -9.09 9.32
C ASP A 72 -12.97 -9.19 9.00
N MET A 73 -13.65 -8.07 8.84
CA MET A 73 -15.08 -8.03 8.49
C MET A 73 -15.35 -8.58 7.09
N ASN A 74 -14.54 -8.22 6.09
CA ASN A 74 -14.68 -8.75 4.73
C ASN A 74 -14.28 -10.23 4.66
N ARG A 75 -13.27 -10.68 5.43
CA ARG A 75 -12.89 -12.10 5.49
C ARG A 75 -14.00 -12.97 6.10
N LYS A 76 -14.66 -12.48 7.15
CA LYS A 76 -15.69 -13.23 7.88
C LYS A 76 -17.13 -12.99 7.39
N GLY A 77 -17.33 -12.06 6.46
CA GLY A 77 -18.66 -11.64 6.03
C GLY A 77 -19.48 -10.96 7.14
N MET A 78 -18.85 -10.18 8.02
CA MET A 78 -19.53 -9.51 9.14
C MET A 78 -20.13 -8.19 8.70
N GLY A 79 -21.46 -8.13 8.54
CA GLY A 79 -22.18 -6.92 8.14
C GLY A 79 -22.07 -6.55 6.65
N VAL A 80 -21.25 -7.29 5.91
CA VAL A 80 -21.08 -7.23 4.44
C VAL A 80 -20.86 -8.65 3.91
N PRO A 81 -21.12 -8.94 2.62
CA PRO A 81 -20.74 -10.20 2.01
C PRO A 81 -19.24 -10.48 2.14
N GLN A 82 -18.88 -11.76 2.23
CA GLN A 82 -17.48 -12.16 2.27
C GLN A 82 -16.75 -11.77 0.98
N ASP A 83 -15.58 -11.16 1.12
CA ASP A 83 -14.76 -10.69 0.00
C ASP A 83 -13.27 -10.78 0.37
N SER A 84 -12.65 -11.89 -0.04
CA SER A 84 -11.23 -12.17 0.25
C SER A 84 -10.28 -11.17 -0.43
N VAL A 85 -10.67 -10.65 -1.60
CA VAL A 85 -9.88 -9.65 -2.35
C VAL A 85 -9.80 -8.35 -1.55
N LYS A 86 -10.94 -7.82 -1.10
CA LYS A 86 -10.94 -6.63 -0.24
C LYS A 86 -10.28 -6.91 1.10
N ALA A 87 -10.50 -8.09 1.69
CA ALA A 87 -9.87 -8.46 2.96
C ALA A 87 -8.34 -8.39 2.88
N LEU A 88 -7.74 -8.99 1.85
CA LEU A 88 -6.30 -8.96 1.61
C LEU A 88 -5.80 -7.54 1.32
N GLY A 89 -6.53 -6.78 0.49
CA GLY A 89 -6.15 -5.42 0.13
C GLY A 89 -6.12 -4.47 1.34
N TYR A 90 -7.15 -4.53 2.20
CA TYR A 90 -7.16 -3.78 3.46
C TYR A 90 -6.02 -4.19 4.40
N ALA A 91 -5.72 -5.49 4.49
CA ALA A 91 -4.64 -6.00 5.35
C ALA A 91 -3.26 -5.53 4.90
N ARG A 92 -2.95 -5.61 3.60
CA ARG A 92 -1.68 -5.12 3.04
C ARG A 92 -1.50 -3.63 3.30
N LEU A 93 -2.57 -2.85 3.11
CA LEU A 93 -2.51 -1.42 3.38
C LEU A 93 -2.33 -1.12 4.87
N ALA A 94 -3.00 -1.86 5.74
CA ALA A 94 -2.81 -1.74 7.20
C ALA A 94 -1.35 -2.01 7.58
N GLU A 95 -0.71 -3.04 7.00
CA GLU A 95 0.69 -3.36 7.28
C GLU A 95 1.64 -2.23 6.83
N ARG A 96 1.37 -1.61 5.67
CA ARG A 96 2.17 -0.49 5.15
C ARG A 96 2.07 0.77 6.01
N LEU A 97 0.87 1.07 6.49
CA LEU A 97 0.61 2.27 7.28
C LEU A 97 0.94 2.09 8.77
N THR A 98 1.11 0.85 9.24
CA THR A 98 1.53 0.59 10.62
C THR A 98 3.02 0.89 10.77
N PRO A 99 3.42 1.86 11.63
CA PRO A 99 4.82 2.15 11.89
C PRO A 99 5.55 0.91 12.42
N ARG A 100 6.84 0.78 12.12
CA ARG A 100 7.66 -0.39 12.52
C ARG A 100 7.77 -0.54 14.04
N ASP A 101 7.65 0.56 14.77
CA ASP A 101 7.62 0.62 16.24
C ASP A 101 6.20 0.49 16.83
N GLY A 102 5.19 0.57 15.96
CA GLY A 102 3.80 0.35 16.32
C GLY A 102 3.54 -1.13 16.58
N LYS A 103 2.47 -1.44 17.33
CA LYS A 103 2.01 -2.81 17.54
C LYS A 103 1.52 -3.39 16.21
N ARG A 104 2.44 -3.91 15.39
CA ARG A 104 2.12 -4.71 14.20
C ARG A 104 1.32 -5.91 14.67
N GLN A 105 0.05 -5.96 14.29
CA GLN A 105 -0.84 -6.98 14.83
C GLN A 105 -0.55 -8.29 14.08
N PRO A 106 -0.18 -9.37 14.79
CA PRO A 106 0.18 -10.65 14.17
C PRO A 106 -0.96 -11.19 13.32
N ASN A 107 -2.20 -10.88 13.69
CA ASN A 107 -3.40 -11.29 12.98
C ASN A 107 -3.44 -10.79 11.52
N VAL A 108 -2.93 -9.59 11.24
CA VAL A 108 -2.90 -9.02 9.88
C VAL A 108 -1.87 -9.74 9.02
N VAL A 109 -0.67 -9.97 9.57
CA VAL A 109 0.41 -10.69 8.87
C VAL A 109 0.00 -12.12 8.56
N ASN A 110 -0.61 -12.81 9.53
CA ASN A 110 -1.11 -14.17 9.34
C ASN A 110 -2.18 -14.21 8.25
N LEU A 111 -3.13 -13.28 8.26
CA LEU A 111 -4.17 -13.18 7.24
C LEU A 111 -3.59 -12.94 5.84
N ILE A 112 -2.57 -12.09 5.71
CA ILE A 112 -1.88 -11.85 4.43
C ILE A 112 -1.23 -13.14 3.92
N ASN A 113 -0.60 -13.92 4.80
CA ASN A 113 0.04 -15.18 4.44
C ASN A 113 -1.00 -16.27 4.09
N GLU A 114 -2.06 -16.41 4.90
CA GLU A 114 -3.16 -17.34 4.67
C GLU A 114 -3.80 -17.07 3.31
N LEU A 115 -4.31 -15.86 3.09
CA LEU A 115 -4.96 -15.50 1.83
C LEU A 115 -3.98 -15.49 0.65
N GLY A 116 -2.71 -15.13 0.86
CA GLY A 116 -1.69 -15.14 -0.18
C GLY A 116 -1.34 -16.53 -0.70
N ASN A 117 -1.51 -17.58 0.12
CA ASN A 117 -1.29 -18.97 -0.29
C ASN A 117 -2.54 -19.59 -0.94
N ASP A 118 -3.73 -19.16 -0.53
CA ASP A 118 -4.99 -19.77 -0.95
C ASP A 118 -5.62 -19.10 -2.18
N MET A 119 -5.34 -17.81 -2.43
CA MET A 119 -5.98 -17.03 -3.51
C MET A 119 -5.27 -17.19 -4.85
N ALA A 120 -6.05 -17.07 -5.94
CA ALA A 120 -5.48 -17.06 -7.29
C ALA A 120 -4.63 -15.80 -7.53
N ALA A 121 -3.63 -15.92 -8.42
CA ALA A 121 -2.73 -14.81 -8.75
C ALA A 121 -3.48 -13.55 -9.26
N GLU A 122 -4.57 -13.74 -9.99
CA GLU A 122 -5.43 -12.65 -10.45
C GLU A 122 -6.13 -11.94 -9.29
N GLU A 123 -6.69 -12.69 -8.34
CA GLU A 123 -7.34 -12.13 -7.15
C GLU A 123 -6.36 -11.39 -6.24
N MET A 124 -5.12 -11.89 -6.13
CA MET A 124 -4.03 -11.19 -5.44
C MET A 124 -3.67 -9.87 -6.12
N ALA A 125 -3.65 -9.83 -7.45
CA ALA A 125 -3.41 -8.60 -8.21
C ALA A 125 -4.56 -7.59 -8.02
N LEU A 126 -5.81 -8.06 -7.96
CA LEU A 126 -6.96 -7.20 -7.65
C LEU A 126 -6.85 -6.62 -6.23
N ALA A 127 -6.48 -7.43 -5.24
CA ALA A 127 -6.29 -6.98 -3.85
C ALA A 127 -5.21 -5.90 -3.75
N GLU A 128 -4.11 -6.08 -4.48
CA GLU A 128 -3.01 -5.12 -4.57
C GLU A 128 -3.45 -3.80 -5.23
N SER A 129 -4.17 -3.89 -6.36
CA SER A 129 -4.72 -2.72 -7.04
C SER A 129 -5.66 -1.92 -6.12
N PHE A 130 -6.50 -2.62 -5.36
CA PHE A 130 -7.41 -2.03 -4.39
C PHE A 130 -6.65 -1.30 -3.28
N ALA A 131 -5.63 -1.93 -2.70
CA ALA A 131 -4.78 -1.33 -1.68
C ALA A 131 -4.11 -0.05 -2.18
N ASN A 132 -3.56 -0.08 -3.40
CA ASN A 132 -2.89 1.07 -4.01
C ASN A 132 -3.85 2.22 -4.31
N GLN A 133 -5.05 1.94 -4.82
CA GLN A 133 -6.07 2.96 -5.05
C GLN A 133 -6.50 3.63 -3.73
N LEU A 134 -6.75 2.83 -2.68
CA LEU A 134 -7.13 3.34 -1.38
C LEU A 134 -6.00 4.15 -0.73
N GLU A 135 -4.75 3.71 -0.86
CA GLU A 135 -3.58 4.45 -0.40
C GLU A 135 -3.48 5.82 -1.07
N GLN A 136 -3.66 5.89 -2.39
CA GLN A 136 -3.67 7.17 -3.11
C GLN A 136 -4.78 8.09 -2.61
N ARG A 137 -5.96 7.55 -2.32
CA ARG A 137 -7.07 8.33 -1.75
C ARG A 137 -6.70 8.87 -0.37
N ILE A 138 -6.16 8.03 0.51
CA ILE A 138 -5.70 8.45 1.85
C ILE A 138 -4.67 9.56 1.74
N ARG A 139 -3.70 9.46 0.83
CA ARG A 139 -2.68 10.51 0.63
C ARG A 139 -3.27 11.85 0.19
N ARG A 140 -4.33 11.82 -0.63
CA ARG A 140 -5.03 13.03 -1.07
C ARG A 140 -5.84 13.67 0.06
N GLU A 141 -6.46 12.85 0.89
CA GLU A 141 -7.30 13.31 2.01
C GLU A 141 -6.48 13.69 3.26
N THR A 142 -5.28 13.12 3.42
CA THR A 142 -4.38 13.37 4.56
C THR A 142 -2.93 13.61 4.09
N PRO A 143 -2.56 14.85 3.72
CA PRO A 143 -1.20 15.18 3.32
C PRO A 143 -0.21 15.02 4.51
N GLY A 144 0.81 14.17 4.37
CA GLY A 144 1.90 14.04 5.36
C GLY A 144 2.06 12.68 6.06
N LEU A 145 1.31 11.65 5.67
CA LEU A 145 1.50 10.29 6.21
C LEU A 145 2.83 9.66 5.76
N PRO A 146 3.57 8.95 6.65
CA PRO A 146 4.81 8.27 6.30
C PRO A 146 4.53 7.18 5.27
N SER A 147 5.17 7.29 4.10
CA SER A 147 5.11 6.28 3.04
C SER A 147 6.19 5.24 3.28
N ASN A 148 5.83 3.95 3.38
CA ASN A 148 6.83 2.88 3.40
C ASN A 148 7.38 2.65 1.96
N PRO A 149 8.66 2.91 1.66
CA PRO A 149 9.19 2.86 0.30
C PRO A 149 9.20 1.46 -0.35
N GLN A 150 8.94 0.39 0.41
CA GLN A 150 8.96 -0.98 -0.12
C GLN A 150 7.73 -1.37 -0.96
N ALA A 151 6.65 -0.57 -1.00
CA ALA A 151 5.50 -0.86 -1.86
C ALA A 151 5.78 -0.60 -3.36
N GLN A 152 6.85 0.11 -3.71
CA GLN A 152 7.20 0.43 -5.10
C GLN A 152 8.00 -0.67 -5.81
N THR A 153 8.34 -1.78 -5.14
CA THR A 153 9.17 -2.85 -5.72
C THR A 153 8.35 -4.03 -6.25
N SER A 154 7.02 -3.97 -6.26
CA SER A 154 6.22 -4.98 -6.95
C SER A 154 6.08 -4.57 -8.41
N PRO A 155 6.77 -5.23 -9.36
CA PRO A 155 6.59 -4.92 -10.77
C PRO A 155 5.13 -5.18 -11.18
N PRO A 156 4.56 -4.41 -12.13
CA PRO A 156 3.25 -4.71 -12.67
C PRO A 156 3.27 -6.12 -13.32
N PRO A 157 2.21 -6.93 -13.17
CA PRO A 157 2.12 -8.20 -13.88
C PRO A 157 2.01 -7.90 -15.38
N GLY A 158 3.09 -8.15 -16.12
CA GLY A 158 3.16 -7.88 -17.56
C GLY A 158 4.57 -7.77 -18.14
N ALA A 159 5.62 -7.63 -17.31
CA ALA A 159 6.99 -7.71 -17.79
C ALA A 159 7.46 -9.18 -17.82
N LEU A 160 7.35 -9.81 -19.00
CA LEU A 160 8.04 -11.07 -19.29
C LEU A 160 9.54 -10.93 -18.98
N PRO A 161 10.18 -11.86 -18.25
CA PRO A 161 11.62 -11.85 -18.09
C PRO A 161 12.25 -12.28 -19.41
N THR A 162 12.71 -11.34 -20.23
CA THR A 162 13.63 -11.67 -21.33
C THR A 162 14.98 -12.01 -20.71
N SER A 163 15.18 -13.29 -20.48
CA SER A 163 16.46 -13.93 -20.21
C SER A 163 17.52 -13.46 -21.22
N ARG A 164 18.59 -12.81 -20.75
CA ARG A 164 19.86 -12.71 -21.49
C ARG A 164 20.81 -13.78 -20.96
N PRO A 165 21.47 -14.57 -21.83
CA PRO A 165 22.36 -15.62 -21.37
C PRO A 165 23.67 -15.04 -20.82
N ALA A 166 24.18 -15.71 -19.80
CA ALA A 166 25.51 -15.52 -19.24
C ALA A 166 26.58 -16.03 -20.23
N THR A 167 27.64 -15.25 -20.42
CA THR A 167 28.94 -15.79 -20.85
C THR A 167 30.07 -14.94 -20.27
N SER A 168 31.01 -15.66 -19.65
CA SER A 168 32.42 -15.34 -19.48
C SER A 168 32.75 -14.17 -18.53
N GLY A 169 33.49 -14.36 -17.43
CA GLY A 169 34.65 -15.23 -17.29
C GLY A 169 35.91 -14.36 -17.18
N ALA A 170 36.23 -14.01 -15.93
CA ALA A 170 37.57 -14.05 -15.34
C ALA A 170 38.65 -12.94 -15.64
N VAL A 171 39.09 -12.33 -14.52
CA VAL A 171 40.45 -11.92 -14.07
C VAL A 171 41.01 -10.51 -14.48
N PRO A 172 41.73 -9.77 -13.58
CA PRO A 172 41.94 -8.32 -13.69
C PRO A 172 43.41 -7.84 -13.93
N ALA A 173 43.51 -6.53 -14.24
CA ALA A 173 44.64 -5.58 -14.00
C ALA A 173 45.96 -5.76 -14.80
N PRO A 174 46.90 -4.76 -14.85
CA PRO A 174 46.79 -3.30 -14.69
C PRO A 174 47.58 -2.50 -15.78
N ALA A 175 47.59 -1.17 -15.60
CA ALA A 175 48.69 -0.22 -15.89
C ALA A 175 48.77 0.47 -17.27
N GLY A 176 48.71 1.81 -17.19
CA GLY A 176 49.66 2.70 -17.88
C GLY A 176 49.28 3.19 -19.27
N LEU A 177 49.12 4.51 -19.40
CA LEU A 177 49.80 5.40 -20.37
C LEU A 177 48.98 6.69 -20.60
N PRO A 178 49.57 7.88 -20.44
CA PRO A 178 49.13 9.08 -21.12
C PRO A 178 50.07 9.44 -22.29
N ALA A 179 49.53 10.21 -23.24
CA ALA A 179 50.20 11.25 -24.04
C ALA A 179 50.09 11.15 -25.58
N SER A 180 49.70 12.32 -26.13
CA SER A 180 50.21 13.00 -27.33
C SER A 180 50.07 12.38 -28.73
N ALA A 181 49.13 12.97 -29.48
CA ALA A 181 49.37 13.79 -30.67
C ALA A 181 50.67 13.58 -31.49
N ALA A 182 50.51 13.26 -32.78
CA ALA A 182 51.13 13.97 -33.91
C ALA A 182 50.60 13.43 -35.27
N PRO A 183 50.69 14.22 -36.37
CA PRO A 183 49.95 14.02 -37.62
C PRO A 183 50.80 13.35 -38.73
N VAL A 184 50.14 12.88 -39.80
CA VAL A 184 50.81 12.57 -41.08
C VAL A 184 49.99 13.08 -42.28
N PRO A 185 50.62 13.77 -43.26
CA PRO A 185 49.96 14.39 -44.39
C PRO A 185 50.02 13.55 -45.68
N GLY A 186 49.05 13.80 -46.56
CA GLY A 186 49.25 13.84 -48.02
C GLY A 186 49.33 12.51 -48.77
N SER A 187 48.31 12.24 -49.59
CA SER A 187 48.47 11.55 -50.89
C SER A 187 47.29 11.87 -51.82
N VAL A 188 47.57 12.86 -52.68
CA VAL A 188 47.11 13.16 -54.04
C VAL A 188 46.06 12.23 -54.68
N LEU A 189 44.97 12.85 -55.14
CA LEU A 189 44.04 12.36 -56.17
C LEU A 189 44.32 13.08 -57.51
N PRO A 190 44.26 12.37 -58.66
CA PRO A 190 44.07 13.02 -59.95
C PRO A 190 42.78 12.58 -60.66
N GLY A 191 42.08 13.52 -61.30
CA GLY A 191 41.17 13.21 -62.41
C GLY A 191 39.74 13.74 -62.30
N VAL A 192 39.55 15.00 -62.67
CA VAL A 192 38.27 15.68 -63.05
C VAL A 192 38.15 15.45 -64.59
N PRO A 193 36.97 15.33 -65.25
CA PRO A 193 35.96 16.39 -65.21
C PRO A 193 34.46 16.05 -65.34
N ALA A 194 33.67 17.04 -64.91
CA ALA A 194 32.24 17.21 -65.15
C ALA A 194 31.92 17.38 -66.66
N PRO A 195 30.63 17.32 -67.06
CA PRO A 195 29.91 18.59 -67.16
C PRO A 195 28.42 18.55 -66.79
N LEU A 196 27.89 19.77 -66.72
CA LEU A 196 26.56 20.22 -66.33
C LEU A 196 25.48 19.98 -67.41
N ARG A 197 24.26 19.67 -66.91
CA ARG A 197 22.93 20.16 -67.33
C ARG A 197 22.40 19.80 -68.73
N PRO A 198 21.06 19.72 -68.87
CA PRO A 198 20.21 20.92 -69.08
C PRO A 198 19.52 21.45 -67.81
#